data_AF-A0A7C9E3G9-F1
#
_entry.id   AF-A0A7C9E3G9-F1
#
_cell.length_a   1.000
_cell.length_b   1.000
_cell.length_c   1.000
_cell.angle_alpha   90.00
_cell.angle_beta   90.00
_cell.angle_gamma   90.00
#
_symmetry.space_group_name_H-M   'P 1'
#
loop_
_entity.id
_entity.type
_entity.pdbx_description
1 polymer ?
#
loop_
_entity_poly.entity_id
_entity_poly.type
_entity_poly.pdbx_seq_one_letter_code
_entity_poly.pdbx_strand_id
1 'polypeptide(L)'
;MGGQVSKQIQKRKSLSVEKKTLVDLKQSCDCGFPGCDYRPSDRKNWMAGLGPERLTINKIVWPGTHDSATNKIGVPLISRPFAQCQSLSIYHQLVKGARVLDIRVQEDRRVCHGILKTYSVDKVIDDVKKFLSETQSEVIILEIRTEFGH
;
A
#
# COMPACT_ATOMS: atom_id res chain seq x y z
N MET A 1 -28.39 -28.37 1.82
CA MET A 1 -27.32 -27.95 0.87
C MET A 1 -27.78 -27.03 -0.27
N GLY A 2 -29.07 -27.00 -0.69
CA GLY A 2 -29.52 -26.18 -1.83
C GLY A 2 -29.56 -24.65 -1.63
N GLY A 3 -29.76 -24.16 -0.41
CA GLY A 3 -29.88 -22.72 -0.14
C GLY A 3 -28.58 -21.92 -0.31
N GLN A 4 -27.43 -22.53 -0.04
CA GLN A 4 -26.12 -21.87 -0.21
C GLN A 4 -25.70 -21.81 -1.68
N VAL A 5 -25.99 -22.86 -2.46
CA VAL A 5 -25.73 -22.89 -3.91
C VAL A 5 -26.55 -21.82 -4.64
N SER A 6 -27.83 -21.65 -4.28
CA SER A 6 -28.70 -20.61 -4.84
C SER A 6 -28.18 -19.19 -4.56
N LYS A 7 -27.77 -18.92 -3.32
CA LYS A 7 -27.15 -17.62 -2.92
C LYS A 7 -25.85 -17.35 -3.69
N GLN A 8 -25.03 -18.37 -3.91
CA GLN A 8 -23.77 -18.21 -4.64
C GLN A 8 -23.98 -17.94 -6.13
N ILE A 9 -24.97 -18.58 -6.76
CA ILE A 9 -25.36 -18.30 -8.15
C ILE A 9 -25.89 -16.87 -8.28
N GLN A 10 -26.75 -16.43 -7.36
CA GLN A 10 -27.30 -15.08 -7.37
C GLN A 10 -26.18 -14.03 -7.19
N LYS A 11 -25.22 -14.27 -6.29
CA LYS A 11 -24.03 -13.42 -6.11
C LYS A 11 -23.16 -13.36 -7.38
N ARG A 12 -22.98 -14.48 -8.09
CA ARG A 12 -22.23 -14.49 -9.37
C ARG A 12 -22.95 -13.69 -10.45
N LYS A 13 -24.28 -13.78 -10.52
CA LYS A 13 -25.09 -12.97 -11.45
C LYS A 13 -24.98 -11.48 -11.13
N SER A 14 -25.09 -11.09 -9.85
CA SER A 14 -24.97 -9.68 -9.45
C SER A 14 -23.59 -9.11 -9.77
N LEU A 15 -22.51 -9.85 -9.47
CA LEU A 15 -21.14 -9.46 -9.82
C LEU A 15 -20.94 -9.31 -11.33
N SER A 16 -21.56 -10.18 -12.13
CA SER A 16 -21.49 -10.09 -13.60
C SER A 16 -22.18 -8.83 -14.12
N VAL A 17 -23.37 -8.50 -13.58
CA VAL A 17 -24.10 -7.28 -13.92
C VAL A 17 -23.30 -6.04 -13.52
N GLU A 18 -22.80 -5.98 -12.28
CA GLU A 18 -22.00 -4.87 -11.78
C GLU A 18 -20.73 -4.67 -12.61
N LYS A 19 -20.03 -5.76 -12.96
CA LYS A 19 -18.87 -5.71 -13.86
C LYS A 19 -19.23 -5.12 -15.23
N LYS A 20 -20.38 -5.51 -15.79
CA LYS A 20 -20.85 -4.96 -17.06
C LYS A 20 -21.15 -3.46 -16.92
N THR A 21 -21.88 -3.07 -15.88
CA THR A 21 -22.18 -1.65 -15.58
C THR A 21 -20.91 -0.82 -15.47
N LEU A 22 -19.87 -1.31 -14.79
CA LEU A 22 -18.58 -0.61 -14.67
C LEU A 22 -17.85 -0.49 -16.02
N VAL A 23 -17.93 -1.49 -16.89
CA VAL A 23 -17.35 -1.43 -18.25
C VAL A 23 -18.10 -0.40 -19.09
N ASP A 24 -19.43 -0.44 -19.08
CA ASP A 24 -20.28 0.47 -19.83
C ASP A 24 -20.06 1.93 -19.36
N LEU A 25 -19.97 2.16 -18.04
CA LEU A 25 -19.62 3.46 -17.46
C LEU A 25 -18.23 3.94 -17.87
N LYS A 26 -17.23 3.04 -17.89
CA LYS A 26 -15.88 3.38 -18.34
C LYS A 26 -15.82 3.76 -19.82
N GLN A 27 -16.72 3.21 -20.64
CA GLN A 27 -16.82 3.54 -22.06
C GLN A 27 -17.62 4.82 -22.31
N SER A 28 -18.63 5.10 -21.49
CA SER A 28 -19.52 6.26 -21.65
C SER A 28 -19.04 7.52 -20.92
N CYS A 29 -18.26 7.37 -19.85
CA CYS A 29 -17.65 8.48 -19.12
C CYS A 29 -16.16 8.55 -19.47
N ASP A 30 -15.72 9.68 -20.02
CA ASP A 30 -14.29 9.96 -20.11
C ASP A 30 -13.76 10.14 -18.67
N CYS A 31 -12.76 9.35 -18.29
CA CYS A 31 -12.09 9.45 -16.99
C CYS A 31 -11.06 10.60 -16.95
N GLY A 32 -11.26 11.61 -17.81
CA GLY A 32 -10.47 12.81 -17.91
C GLY A 32 -10.69 13.74 -16.72
N PHE A 33 -9.79 13.68 -15.75
CA PHE A 33 -9.60 14.76 -14.77
C PHE A 33 -8.20 15.34 -14.98
N PRO A 34 -7.96 16.63 -14.66
CA PRO A 34 -6.63 17.22 -14.83
C PRO A 34 -5.52 16.36 -14.20
N GLY A 35 -4.57 15.91 -15.02
CA GLY A 35 -3.46 15.05 -14.60
C GLY A 35 -3.73 13.55 -14.56
N CYS A 36 -4.89 13.06 -15.01
CA CYS A 36 -5.20 11.63 -15.06
C CYS A 36 -4.27 10.81 -15.99
N ASP A 37 -3.68 11.48 -16.97
CA ASP A 37 -2.71 10.95 -17.93
C ASP A 37 -1.25 11.10 -17.45
N TYR A 38 -1.02 11.91 -16.41
CA TYR A 38 0.31 12.11 -15.86
C TYR A 38 0.86 10.79 -15.32
N ARG A 39 2.00 10.40 -15.87
CA ARG A 39 2.79 9.28 -15.37
C ARG A 39 4.22 9.79 -15.16
N PRO A 40 4.74 9.77 -13.93
CA PRO A 40 6.14 10.12 -13.72
C PRO A 40 7.02 9.15 -14.52
N SER A 41 7.97 9.69 -15.27
CA SER A 41 8.93 8.91 -16.07
C SER A 41 9.81 8.03 -15.19
N ASP A 42 10.10 8.49 -13.97
CA ASP A 42 10.79 7.74 -12.93
C ASP A 42 9.97 7.76 -11.63
N ARG A 43 9.34 6.64 -11.29
CA ARG A 43 8.60 6.48 -10.03
C ARG A 43 9.51 6.39 -8.81
N LYS A 44 10.76 5.98 -8.99
CA LYS A 44 11.72 5.86 -7.89
C LYS A 44 12.19 7.24 -7.45
N ASN A 45 12.35 8.18 -8.38
CA ASN A 45 12.88 9.53 -8.14
C ASN A 45 11.85 10.63 -8.47
N TRP A 46 10.56 10.39 -8.20
CA TRP A 46 9.50 11.29 -8.66
C TRP A 46 9.53 12.66 -7.97
N MET A 47 10.08 12.76 -6.75
CA MET A 47 10.15 14.04 -6.03
C MET A 47 11.18 14.99 -6.65
N ALA A 48 12.20 14.49 -7.34
CA ALA A 48 13.16 15.33 -8.07
C ALA A 48 12.47 16.23 -9.10
N GLY A 49 11.37 15.78 -9.71
CA GLY A 49 10.60 16.56 -10.68
C GLY A 49 9.70 17.64 -10.06
N LEU A 50 9.55 17.66 -8.73
CA LEU A 50 8.68 18.62 -8.04
C LEU A 50 9.37 19.94 -7.66
N GLY A 51 10.71 19.99 -7.66
CA GLY A 51 11.46 21.10 -7.04
C GLY A 51 11.24 21.13 -5.52
N PRO A 52 11.64 20.07 -4.79
CA PRO A 52 11.32 19.90 -3.37
C PRO A 52 11.85 21.04 -2.48
N GLU A 53 12.84 21.80 -2.93
CA GLU A 53 13.36 22.99 -2.25
C GLU A 53 12.35 24.16 -2.18
N ARG A 54 11.26 24.11 -2.97
CA ARG A 54 10.24 25.18 -3.05
C ARG A 54 8.88 24.78 -2.50
N LEU A 55 8.68 23.48 -2.21
CA LEU A 55 7.40 22.94 -1.78
C LEU A 55 7.40 22.58 -0.31
N THR A 56 6.28 22.85 0.36
CA THR A 56 6.03 22.43 1.72
C THR A 56 5.31 21.08 1.73
N ILE A 57 5.54 20.26 2.75
CA ILE A 57 5.00 18.89 2.85
C ILE A 57 3.48 18.85 2.63
N ASN A 58 2.73 19.82 3.15
CA ASN A 58 1.27 19.88 3.04
C ASN A 58 0.73 20.23 1.63
N LYS A 59 1.60 20.58 0.67
CA LYS A 59 1.22 20.88 -0.72
C LYS A 59 1.41 19.71 -1.68
N ILE A 60 1.90 18.57 -1.18
CA ILE A 60 2.21 17.39 -1.97
C ILE A 60 1.11 16.35 -1.74
N VAL A 61 0.64 15.72 -2.82
CA VAL A 61 -0.19 14.50 -2.73
C VAL A 61 0.74 13.33 -2.47
N TRP A 62 0.63 12.72 -1.30
CA TRP A 62 1.56 11.68 -0.86
C TRP A 62 1.00 10.28 -1.10
N PRO A 63 1.63 9.46 -1.97
CA PRO A 63 1.30 8.05 -2.07
C PRO A 63 1.76 7.34 -0.80
N GLY A 64 0.83 6.69 -0.09
CA GLY A 64 1.10 5.98 1.16
C GLY A 64 0.61 4.54 1.13
N THR A 65 1.11 3.72 2.05
CA THR A 65 0.63 2.36 2.27
C THR A 65 0.20 2.16 3.71
N HIS A 66 -0.98 1.58 3.90
CA HIS A 66 -1.49 1.17 5.22
C HIS A 66 -0.85 -0.14 5.64
N ASP A 67 -0.44 -0.20 6.92
CA ASP A 67 0.22 -1.35 7.55
C ASP A 67 1.31 -1.98 6.65
N SER A 68 2.29 -1.14 6.33
CA SER A 68 3.17 -1.27 5.17
C SER A 68 4.01 -2.54 5.21
N ALA A 69 4.39 -3.00 6.40
CA ALA A 69 5.33 -4.11 6.58
C ALA A 69 4.66 -5.49 6.74
N THR A 70 3.39 -5.63 6.35
CA THR A 70 2.61 -6.88 6.44
C THR A 70 2.86 -7.89 5.31
N ASN A 71 3.79 -7.63 4.39
CA ASN A 71 4.01 -8.46 3.20
C ASN A 71 4.51 -9.90 3.47
N LYS A 72 4.86 -10.22 4.72
CA LYS A 72 5.17 -11.60 5.16
C LYS A 72 4.38 -12.01 6.39
N ILE A 73 3.31 -11.29 6.74
CA ILE A 73 2.53 -11.58 7.94
C ILE A 73 1.57 -12.75 7.72
N GLY A 74 1.27 -13.45 8.81
CA GLY A 74 0.26 -14.50 8.85
C GLY A 74 0.62 -15.78 8.08
N VAL A 75 -0.16 -16.82 8.36
CA VAL A 75 -0.08 -18.13 7.70
C VAL A 75 -1.00 -18.13 6.46
N PRO A 76 -0.51 -18.54 5.28
CA PRO A 76 -1.33 -18.62 4.07
C PRO A 76 -2.63 -19.38 4.31
N LEU A 77 -3.73 -18.88 3.74
CA LEU A 77 -5.09 -19.44 3.85
C LEU A 77 -5.72 -19.47 5.26
N ILE A 78 -4.99 -19.08 6.30
CA ILE A 78 -5.49 -19.08 7.69
C ILE A 78 -5.62 -17.63 8.17
N SER A 79 -4.52 -17.02 8.60
CA SER A 79 -4.52 -15.65 9.15
C SER A 79 -4.11 -14.60 8.14
N ARG A 80 -3.29 -14.97 7.14
CA ARG A 80 -2.80 -14.05 6.11
C ARG A 80 -3.90 -13.32 5.32
N PRO A 81 -5.00 -13.97 4.90
CA PRO A 81 -6.08 -13.28 4.17
C PRO A 81 -6.73 -12.12 4.95
N PHE A 82 -6.59 -12.12 6.28
CA PHE A 82 -7.19 -11.13 7.17
C PHE A 82 -6.18 -10.11 7.73
N ALA A 83 -4.88 -10.35 7.53
CA ALA A 83 -3.81 -9.55 8.13
C ALA A 83 -2.85 -8.92 7.10
N GLN A 84 -2.75 -9.48 5.90
CA GLN A 84 -1.84 -8.94 4.88
C GLN A 84 -2.48 -7.76 4.16
N CYS A 85 -1.97 -6.55 4.41
CA CYS A 85 -2.37 -5.34 3.68
C CYS A 85 -1.51 -5.10 2.44
N GLN A 86 -0.24 -5.53 2.44
CA GLN A 86 0.69 -5.30 1.35
C GLN A 86 1.29 -6.60 0.80
N SER A 87 1.62 -6.64 -0.50
CA SER A 87 2.34 -7.75 -1.13
C SER A 87 3.82 -7.46 -1.37
N LEU A 88 4.19 -6.19 -1.49
CA LEU A 88 5.57 -5.74 -1.75
C LEU A 88 6.35 -5.53 -0.45
N SER A 89 7.67 -5.72 -0.49
CA SER A 89 8.54 -5.27 0.61
C SER A 89 8.57 -3.75 0.71
N ILE A 90 9.01 -3.20 1.84
CA ILE A 90 9.15 -1.76 2.05
C ILE A 90 9.99 -1.12 0.93
N TYR A 91 11.16 -1.68 0.63
CA TYR A 91 11.98 -1.18 -0.48
C TYR A 91 11.22 -1.13 -1.82
N HIS A 92 10.45 -2.18 -2.16
CA HIS A 92 9.71 -2.21 -3.41
C HIS A 92 8.50 -1.27 -3.42
N GLN A 93 7.86 -1.01 -2.27
CA GLN A 93 6.83 0.03 -2.16
C GLN A 93 7.42 1.41 -2.46
N LEU A 94 8.60 1.71 -1.90
CA LEU A 94 9.33 2.96 -2.15
C LEU A 94 9.73 3.09 -3.63
N VAL A 95 10.26 2.04 -4.26
CA VAL A 95 10.59 2.03 -5.69
C VAL A 95 9.35 2.25 -6.58
N LYS A 96 8.17 1.82 -6.13
CA LYS A 96 6.90 2.05 -6.85
C LYS A 96 6.31 3.46 -6.64
N GLY A 97 6.88 4.26 -5.75
CA GLY A 97 6.53 5.67 -5.53
C GLY A 97 5.92 5.98 -4.16
N ALA A 98 5.71 4.98 -3.29
CA ALA A 98 5.21 5.23 -1.94
C ALA A 98 6.23 6.07 -1.13
N ARG A 99 5.75 7.06 -0.38
CA ARG A 99 6.57 7.93 0.48
C ARG A 99 6.01 8.07 1.90
N VAL A 100 4.83 7.53 2.18
CA VAL A 100 4.27 7.43 3.53
C VAL A 100 4.15 5.95 3.90
N LEU A 101 4.77 5.57 5.01
CA LEU A 101 4.78 4.20 5.51
C LEU A 101 4.19 4.16 6.92
N ASP A 102 3.22 3.27 7.14
CA ASP A 102 2.62 2.94 8.43
C ASP A 102 3.28 1.67 8.97
N ILE A 103 4.13 1.81 9.99
CA ILE A 103 4.89 0.71 10.59
C ILE A 103 4.43 0.47 12.03
N ARG A 104 3.88 -0.71 12.26
CA ARG A 104 3.34 -1.12 13.56
C ARG A 104 4.27 -2.11 14.23
N VAL A 105 4.70 -1.82 15.45
CA VAL A 105 5.72 -2.59 16.18
C VAL A 105 5.25 -3.04 17.56
N GLN A 106 5.81 -4.14 18.06
CA GLN A 106 5.71 -4.58 19.47
C GLN A 106 7.01 -4.31 20.23
N GLU A 107 6.99 -4.52 21.55
CA GLU A 107 8.14 -4.35 22.45
C GLU A 107 9.37 -5.15 22.04
N ASP A 108 9.17 -6.35 21.47
CA ASP A 108 10.25 -7.21 20.96
C ASP A 108 10.85 -6.74 19.62
N ARG A 109 10.54 -5.51 19.21
CA ARG A 109 11.01 -4.84 18.00
C ARG A 109 10.59 -5.54 16.71
N ARG A 110 9.55 -6.37 16.75
CA ARG A 110 8.98 -7.02 15.57
C ARG A 110 7.80 -6.22 15.03
N VAL A 111 7.68 -6.22 13.70
CA VAL A 111 6.49 -5.69 13.04
C VAL A 111 5.29 -6.58 13.37
N CYS A 112 4.13 -5.97 13.58
CA CYS A 112 2.90 -6.68 13.94
C CYS A 112 1.66 -6.17 13.20
N HIS A 113 0.60 -6.99 13.28
CA HIS A 113 -0.79 -6.65 12.98
C HIS A 113 -1.64 -7.30 14.09
N GLY A 114 -1.91 -6.57 15.17
CA GLY A 114 -2.47 -7.13 16.40
C GLY A 114 -1.55 -8.19 17.02
N ILE A 115 -2.07 -9.38 17.34
CA ILE A 115 -1.28 -10.48 17.92
C ILE A 115 -0.27 -11.11 16.94
N LEU A 116 -0.46 -10.90 15.64
CA LEU A 116 0.40 -11.51 14.62
C LEU A 116 1.68 -10.71 14.49
N LYS A 117 2.81 -11.42 14.45
CA LYS A 117 4.12 -10.83 14.23
C LYS A 117 4.73 -11.30 12.93
N THR A 118 5.57 -10.46 12.35
CA THR A 118 6.43 -10.83 11.21
C THR A 118 7.88 -10.49 11.54
N TYR A 119 8.68 -10.05 10.58
CA TYR A 119 10.11 -9.76 10.73
C TYR A 119 10.42 -8.56 11.64
N SER A 120 11.70 -8.40 12.00
CA SER A 120 12.21 -7.27 12.81
C SER A 120 11.99 -5.94 12.10
N VAL A 121 11.68 -4.89 12.87
CA VAL A 121 11.66 -3.50 12.38
C VAL A 121 13.01 -3.09 11.78
N ASP A 122 14.12 -3.70 12.18
CA ASP A 122 15.44 -3.44 11.58
C ASP A 122 15.42 -3.65 10.07
N LYS A 123 14.69 -4.67 9.58
CA LYS A 123 14.58 -4.92 8.15
C LYS A 123 13.83 -3.81 7.41
N VAL A 124 12.87 -3.15 8.06
CA VAL A 124 12.18 -1.97 7.54
C VAL A 124 13.17 -0.80 7.43
N ILE A 125 13.93 -0.54 8.50
CA ILE A 125 14.92 0.55 8.54
C ILE A 125 16.01 0.33 7.49
N ASP A 126 16.48 -0.91 7.30
CA ASP A 126 17.47 -1.25 6.27
C ASP A 126 16.94 -0.99 4.85
N ASP A 127 15.69 -1.38 4.58
CA ASP A 127 15.04 -1.13 3.29
C ASP A 127 14.90 0.38 3.02
N VAL A 128 14.56 1.18 4.04
CA VAL A 128 14.47 2.65 3.97
C VAL A 128 15.85 3.27 3.73
N LYS A 129 16.86 2.89 4.51
CA LYS A 129 18.25 3.36 4.36
C LYS A 129 18.79 3.05 2.97
N LYS A 130 18.56 1.82 2.49
CA LYS A 130 18.95 1.42 1.14
C LYS A 130 18.33 2.34 0.10
N PHE A 131 17.01 2.55 0.17
CA PHE A 131 16.33 3.42 -0.78
C PHE A 131 16.89 4.86 -0.76
N LEU A 132 17.08 5.45 0.43
CA LEU A 132 17.64 6.79 0.56
C LEU A 132 19.10 6.86 0.07
N SER A 133 19.90 5.80 0.24
CA SER A 133 21.28 5.77 -0.29
C SER A 133 21.36 5.74 -1.82
N GLU A 134 20.27 5.35 -2.49
CA GLU A 134 20.18 5.22 -3.94
C GLU A 134 19.40 6.38 -4.60
N THR A 135 18.99 7.40 -3.82
CA THR A 135 18.20 8.55 -4.29
C THR A 135 18.74 9.84 -3.66
N GLN A 136 18.50 10.99 -4.30
CA GLN A 136 19.06 12.28 -3.84
C GLN A 136 18.03 13.26 -3.29
N SER A 137 16.81 13.25 -3.84
CA SER A 137 15.79 14.28 -3.57
C SER A 137 14.57 13.77 -2.81
N GLU A 138 14.58 12.50 -2.42
CA GLU A 138 13.40 11.82 -1.89
C GLU A 138 13.29 11.98 -0.37
N VAL A 139 12.07 12.16 0.11
CA VAL A 139 11.75 12.26 1.54
C VAL A 139 10.73 11.17 1.89
N ILE A 140 10.95 10.47 2.99
CA ILE A 140 10.04 9.43 3.49
C ILE A 140 9.42 9.91 4.79
N ILE A 141 8.08 9.86 4.84
CA ILE A 141 7.29 10.02 6.06
C ILE A 141 7.10 8.63 6.66
N LEU A 142 7.73 8.40 7.79
CA LEU A 142 7.71 7.12 8.49
C LEU A 142 6.88 7.25 9.77
N GLU A 143 5.65 6.75 9.76
CA GLU A 143 4.84 6.62 10.96
C GLU A 143 5.23 5.32 11.66
N ILE A 144 5.72 5.42 12.90
CA ILE A 144 5.99 4.27 13.76
C ILE A 144 5.09 4.37 14.98
N ARG A 145 4.31 3.32 15.21
CA ARG A 145 3.42 3.22 16.37
C ARG A 145 3.43 1.81 16.95
N THR A 146 3.09 1.73 18.22
CA THR A 146 2.88 0.45 18.88
C THR A 146 1.41 0.04 18.68
N GLU A 147 1.14 -1.23 18.35
CA GLU A 147 -0.23 -1.70 18.08
C GLU A 147 -0.78 -2.71 19.08
N PHE A 148 0.01 -3.70 19.52
CA PHE A 148 -0.42 -4.73 20.47
C PHE A 148 0.62 -4.98 21.56
N GLY A 149 0.16 -5.28 22.79
CA GLY A 149 1.00 -5.68 23.91
C GLY A 149 1.82 -4.54 24.52
N HIS A 150 1.15 -3.44 24.87
CA HIS A 150 1.72 -2.27 25.57
C HIS A 150 1.32 -2.28 27.04
#